data_AF-H8FN63-F1
#
_entry.id   AF-H8FN63-F1
#
_cell.length_a   1.000
_cell.length_b   1.000
_cell.length_c   1.000
_cell.angle_alpha   90.00
_cell.angle_beta   90.00
_cell.angle_gamma   90.00
#
_symmetry.space_group_name_H-M   'P 1'
#
loop_
_entity.id
_entity.type
_entity.pdbx_description
1 polymer ?
#
loop_
_entity_poly.entity_id
_entity_poly.type
_entity_poly.pdbx_seq_one_letter_code
_entity_poly.pdbx_strand_id
1 'polypeptide(L)'
;MTERRAHNPLPTVKLSRSQYEAEMWNHLKAREGMANRIYTDDKGIPTMGVGVALAVQGKDGKFVLRKPEAIGAEITGDKNAPYRFKPEEWQLLQSLTEKLNDSSLSERQKAKEARKLIPAFSSGKDAPENNKFGFTLSEERMKAQAFDKLPEYREAALKTVKQEALKRGWNEQDASAYVEQLRNSRQEGALTSMRYNGVAAPKASGAMVDGDRATMRKEILYGSNPPSNGNSQVGIANRRRDEADMATGNPARWMPEEQVKWRRYEATPQAQEYRRQFPDAFKDRPGTPVPSVPALGQRSDTIVERMKTTTPTALERPKVDSSAFPAA
;
A
#
# COMPACT_ATOMS: atom_id res chain seq x y z
N MET A 1 -40.93 -1.77 -10.83
CA MET A 1 -39.56 -1.78 -11.39
C MET A 1 -38.82 -0.61 -10.77
N THR A 2 -37.86 -0.86 -9.88
CA THR A 2 -37.00 0.19 -9.33
C THR A 2 -35.95 0.53 -10.37
N GLU A 3 -35.93 1.78 -10.85
CA GLU A 3 -34.87 2.27 -11.73
C GLU A 3 -33.51 2.06 -11.04
N ARG A 4 -32.60 1.31 -11.68
CA ARG A 4 -31.23 1.18 -11.20
C ARG A 4 -30.60 2.57 -11.25
N ARG A 5 -30.25 3.14 -10.10
CA ARG A 5 -29.45 4.37 -10.03
C ARG A 5 -28.16 4.12 -10.79
N ALA A 6 -27.85 4.97 -11.76
CA ALA A 6 -26.57 4.94 -12.44
C ALA A 6 -25.46 5.18 -11.41
N HIS A 7 -24.53 4.23 -11.30
CA HIS A 7 -23.34 4.40 -10.49
C HIS A 7 -22.32 5.24 -11.26
N ASN A 8 -21.67 6.20 -10.60
CA ASN A 8 -20.68 7.09 -11.21
C ASN A 8 -19.36 7.03 -10.43
N PRO A 9 -18.61 5.91 -10.51
CA PRO A 9 -17.35 5.78 -9.81
C PRO A 9 -16.29 6.73 -10.37
N LEU A 10 -15.24 6.97 -9.58
CA LEU A 10 -14.13 7.81 -10.00
C LEU A 10 -13.42 7.15 -11.20
N PRO A 11 -13.16 7.89 -12.30
CA PRO A 11 -12.45 7.35 -13.45
C PRO A 11 -11.04 6.92 -13.06
N THR A 12 -10.61 5.76 -13.54
CA THR A 12 -9.30 5.19 -13.18
C THR A 12 -8.22 5.71 -14.11
N VAL A 13 -7.04 6.01 -13.56
CA VAL A 13 -5.86 6.36 -14.36
C VAL A 13 -5.05 5.08 -14.57
N LYS A 14 -5.34 4.37 -15.66
CA LYS A 14 -4.67 3.11 -16.03
C LYS A 14 -3.21 3.35 -16.39
N LEU A 15 -2.35 2.47 -15.91
CA LEU A 15 -0.94 2.39 -16.24
C LEU A 15 -0.66 1.06 -16.94
N SER A 16 0.36 1.02 -17.80
CA SER A 16 0.93 -0.27 -18.19
C SER A 16 1.50 -0.98 -16.96
N ARG A 17 1.69 -2.30 -17.03
CA ARG A 17 2.30 -3.06 -15.93
C ARG A 17 3.67 -2.48 -15.52
N SER A 18 4.53 -2.19 -16.49
CA SER A 18 5.86 -1.63 -16.21
C SER A 18 5.81 -0.23 -15.59
N GLN A 19 4.87 0.62 -16.02
CA GLN A 19 4.65 1.94 -15.43
C GLN A 19 4.14 1.83 -14.00
N TYR A 20 3.19 0.93 -13.74
CA TYR A 20 2.68 0.67 -12.39
C TYR A 20 3.80 0.19 -11.45
N GLU A 21 4.59 -0.79 -11.88
CA GLU A 21 5.71 -1.31 -11.09
C GLU A 21 6.78 -0.25 -10.84
N ALA A 22 7.07 0.61 -11.82
CA ALA A 22 8.00 1.72 -11.65
C ALA A 22 7.46 2.79 -10.68
N GLU A 23 6.20 3.18 -10.81
CA GLU A 23 5.57 4.19 -9.95
C GLU A 23 5.47 3.70 -8.49
N MET A 24 5.07 2.44 -8.30
CA MET A 24 5.05 1.79 -6.98
C MET A 24 6.44 1.67 -6.38
N TRP A 25 7.44 1.26 -7.16
CA TRP A 25 8.81 1.16 -6.67
C TRP A 25 9.37 2.51 -6.24
N ASN A 26 9.19 3.54 -7.07
CA ASN A 26 9.63 4.90 -6.75
C ASN A 26 8.96 5.44 -5.49
N HIS A 27 7.66 5.17 -5.32
CA HIS A 27 6.92 5.55 -4.13
C HIS A 27 7.46 4.86 -2.88
N LEU A 28 7.64 3.53 -2.91
CA LEU A 28 8.18 2.78 -1.78
C LEU A 28 9.61 3.23 -1.44
N LYS A 29 10.48 3.38 -2.44
CA LYS A 29 11.85 3.88 -2.28
C LYS A 29 11.89 5.25 -1.58
N ALA A 30 11.02 6.17 -2.01
CA ALA A 30 10.95 7.52 -1.43
C ALA A 30 10.40 7.55 0.00
N ARG A 31 9.66 6.51 0.43
CA ARG A 31 8.87 6.54 1.68
C ARG A 31 9.31 5.55 2.74
N GLU A 32 9.70 4.35 2.37
CA GLU A 32 10.21 3.33 3.29
C GLU A 32 11.72 3.48 3.51
N GLY A 33 12.41 4.17 2.61
CA GLY A 33 13.87 4.14 2.52
C GLY A 33 14.36 2.82 1.92
N MET A 34 15.66 2.77 1.64
CA MET A 34 16.31 1.57 1.09
C MET A 34 17.54 1.26 1.91
N ALA A 35 17.42 0.28 2.80
CA ALA A 35 18.56 -0.22 3.54
C ALA A 35 19.19 -1.38 2.76
N ASN A 36 20.36 -1.14 2.18
CA ASN A 36 21.13 -2.16 1.49
C ASN A 36 21.85 -3.14 2.47
N ARG A 37 21.53 -3.08 3.76
CA ARG A 37 22.07 -3.90 4.85
C ARG A 37 20.95 -4.28 5.83
N ILE A 38 21.26 -5.16 6.78
CA ILE A 38 20.41 -5.34 7.96
C ILE A 38 20.55 -4.11 8.87
N TYR A 39 19.42 -3.63 9.36
CA TYR A 39 19.30 -2.51 10.29
C TYR A 39 18.28 -2.83 11.38
N THR A 40 18.19 -1.94 12.37
CA THR A 40 17.19 -2.03 13.44
C THR A 40 16.11 -0.98 13.24
N ASP A 41 14.84 -1.38 13.24
CA ASP A 41 13.71 -0.46 13.02
C ASP A 41 13.41 0.45 14.24
N ASP A 42 12.27 1.16 14.19
CA ASP A 42 11.86 2.06 15.27
C ASP A 42 11.54 1.32 16.58
N LYS A 43 11.20 0.03 16.50
CA LYS A 43 10.87 -0.87 17.62
C LYS A 43 12.03 -1.74 18.09
N GLY A 44 13.17 -1.71 17.39
CA GLY A 44 14.29 -2.58 17.74
C GLY A 44 14.35 -3.88 16.95
N ILE A 45 13.42 -4.12 16.01
CA ILE A 45 13.33 -5.37 15.25
C ILE A 45 14.41 -5.36 14.16
N PRO A 46 15.14 -6.48 13.96
CA PRO A 46 16.11 -6.58 12.89
C PRO A 46 15.37 -6.68 11.56
N THR A 47 15.73 -5.81 10.62
CA THR A 47 14.99 -5.57 9.37
C THR A 47 15.97 -5.35 8.22
N MET A 48 15.58 -5.65 6.98
CA MET A 48 16.39 -5.40 5.79
C MET A 48 15.58 -4.87 4.61
N GLY A 49 16.26 -4.32 3.61
CA GLY A 49 15.66 -3.89 2.35
C GLY A 49 14.62 -2.80 2.55
N VAL A 50 13.37 -3.10 2.17
CA VAL A 50 12.21 -2.19 2.27
C VAL A 50 11.28 -2.49 3.45
N GLY A 51 11.85 -2.88 4.60
CA GLY A 51 11.08 -3.18 5.80
C GLY A 51 10.80 -4.67 6.03
N VAL A 52 11.63 -5.56 5.47
CA VAL A 52 11.49 -7.00 5.70
C VAL A 52 12.00 -7.35 7.09
N ALA A 53 11.08 -7.63 8.02
CA ALA A 53 11.43 -8.09 9.36
C ALA A 53 12.10 -9.48 9.34
N LEU A 54 13.17 -9.61 10.12
CA LEU A 54 13.93 -10.85 10.28
C LEU A 54 13.52 -11.61 11.54
N ALA A 55 12.91 -10.92 12.52
CA ALA A 55 12.26 -11.52 13.68
C ALA A 55 10.75 -11.30 13.62
N VAL A 56 9.98 -12.29 14.07
CA VAL A 56 8.52 -12.23 14.15
C VAL A 56 8.06 -12.46 15.57
N GLN A 57 7.02 -11.76 15.99
CA GLN A 57 6.43 -11.95 17.31
C GLN A 57 5.50 -13.17 17.30
N GLY A 58 5.77 -14.15 18.17
CA GLY A 58 4.95 -15.31 18.39
C GLY A 58 3.66 -14.98 19.16
N LYS A 59 2.79 -15.99 19.30
CA LYS A 59 1.53 -15.88 20.07
C LYS A 59 1.78 -15.60 21.57
N ASP A 60 2.93 -15.99 22.08
CA ASP A 60 3.40 -15.74 23.44
C ASP A 60 3.97 -14.32 23.63
N GLY A 61 3.94 -13.49 22.58
CA GLY A 61 4.49 -12.15 22.60
C GLY A 61 6.02 -12.09 22.48
N LYS A 62 6.71 -13.23 22.37
CA LYS A 62 8.17 -13.26 22.21
C LYS A 62 8.58 -13.17 20.75
N PHE A 63 9.67 -12.48 20.48
CA PHE A 63 10.29 -12.43 19.17
C PHE A 63 11.11 -13.69 18.90
N VAL A 64 10.96 -14.24 17.71
CA VAL A 64 11.73 -15.38 17.22
C VAL A 64 12.30 -15.02 15.85
N LEU A 65 13.59 -15.28 15.64
CA LEU A 65 14.20 -15.13 14.32
C LEU A 65 13.55 -16.09 13.33
N ARG A 66 13.34 -15.60 12.11
CA ARG A 66 13.01 -16.45 10.96
C ARG A 66 14.17 -17.44 10.72
N LYS A 67 13.86 -18.57 10.08
CA LYS A 67 14.88 -19.58 9.75
C LYS A 67 16.03 -18.95 8.94
N PRO A 68 17.31 -19.26 9.27
CA PRO A 68 18.46 -18.64 8.62
C PRO A 68 18.48 -18.89 7.11
N GLU A 69 18.04 -20.07 6.64
CA GLU A 69 17.97 -20.40 5.22
C GLU A 69 16.92 -19.55 4.49
N ALA A 70 15.81 -19.25 5.16
CA ALA A 70 14.75 -18.41 4.59
C ALA A 70 15.18 -16.94 4.49
N ILE A 71 15.90 -16.44 5.49
CA ILE A 71 16.50 -15.09 5.43
C ILE A 71 17.60 -15.07 4.35
N GLY A 72 18.45 -16.09 4.32
CA GLY A 72 19.54 -16.20 3.35
C GLY A 72 19.07 -16.27 1.90
N ALA A 73 18.00 -17.00 1.63
CA ALA A 73 17.37 -17.05 0.31
C ALA A 73 16.74 -15.71 -0.09
N GLU A 74 16.24 -14.93 0.87
CA GLU A 74 15.67 -13.62 0.59
C GLU A 74 16.75 -12.56 0.31
N ILE A 75 17.95 -12.74 0.89
CA ILE A 75 19.14 -11.94 0.59
C ILE A 75 19.64 -12.21 -0.83
N THR A 76 19.80 -13.47 -1.22
CA THR A 76 20.35 -13.83 -2.55
C THR A 76 19.29 -13.81 -3.65
N GLY A 77 18.02 -13.98 -3.30
CA GLY A 77 16.96 -14.26 -4.25
C GLY A 77 16.95 -15.70 -4.77
N ASP A 78 17.79 -16.57 -4.21
CA ASP A 78 17.93 -17.97 -4.62
C ASP A 78 17.78 -18.92 -3.41
N LYS A 79 16.74 -19.76 -3.44
CA LYS A 79 16.47 -20.75 -2.40
C LYS A 79 17.45 -21.93 -2.42
N ASN A 80 18.10 -22.18 -3.55
CA ASN A 80 19.06 -23.26 -3.71
C ASN A 80 20.48 -22.82 -3.33
N ALA A 81 20.75 -21.52 -3.39
CA ALA A 81 21.99 -20.90 -2.93
C ALA A 81 21.71 -19.74 -1.96
N PRO A 82 21.17 -20.03 -0.75
CA PRO A 82 20.91 -18.98 0.24
C PRO A 82 22.22 -18.41 0.78
N TYR A 83 22.21 -17.13 1.15
CA TYR A 83 23.31 -16.53 1.91
C TYR A 83 23.53 -17.32 3.21
N ARG A 84 24.77 -17.73 3.46
CA ARG A 84 25.16 -18.44 4.67
C ARG A 84 25.76 -17.45 5.65
N PHE A 85 25.03 -17.16 6.71
CA PHE A 85 25.52 -16.34 7.81
C PHE A 85 26.78 -16.94 8.41
N LYS A 86 27.78 -16.09 8.68
CA LYS A 86 28.89 -16.50 9.54
C LYS A 86 28.36 -16.71 10.97
N PRO A 87 29.02 -17.55 11.79
CA PRO A 87 28.58 -17.79 13.17
C PRO A 87 28.40 -16.49 13.97
N GLU A 88 29.31 -15.52 13.83
CA GLU A 88 29.25 -14.22 14.50
C GLU A 88 28.09 -13.34 14.04
N GLU A 89 27.72 -13.39 12.75
CA GLU A 89 26.60 -12.63 12.20
C GLU A 89 25.27 -13.17 12.70
N TRP A 90 25.15 -14.51 12.75
CA TRP A 90 23.97 -15.16 13.29
C TRP A 90 23.82 -14.91 14.79
N GLN A 91 24.93 -15.00 15.54
CA GLN A 91 24.97 -14.68 16.97
C GLN A 91 24.52 -13.24 17.22
N LEU A 92 24.91 -12.28 16.36
CA LEU A 92 24.48 -10.88 16.48
C LEU A 92 22.95 -10.75 16.36
N LEU A 93 22.32 -11.44 15.41
CA LEU A 93 20.85 -11.47 15.27
C LEU A 93 20.17 -12.14 16.48
N GLN A 94 20.76 -13.22 16.99
CA GLN A 94 20.24 -13.92 18.18
C GLN A 94 20.29 -13.02 19.41
N SER A 95 21.44 -12.40 19.69
CA SER A 95 21.61 -11.48 20.81
C SER A 95 20.70 -10.25 20.71
N LEU A 96 20.44 -9.76 19.49
CA LEU A 96 19.45 -8.70 19.31
C LEU A 96 18.04 -9.16 19.69
N THR A 97 17.65 -10.36 19.26
CA THR A 97 16.33 -10.94 19.59
C THR A 97 16.20 -11.25 21.08
N GLU A 98 17.28 -11.66 21.76
CA GLU A 98 17.33 -11.78 23.22
C GLU A 98 17.05 -10.44 23.91
N LYS A 99 17.61 -9.32 23.41
CA LYS A 99 17.30 -7.98 23.94
C LYS A 99 15.83 -7.61 23.76
N LEU A 100 15.19 -8.01 22.67
CA LEU A 100 13.75 -7.78 22.46
C LEU A 100 12.87 -8.61 23.41
N ASN A 101 13.37 -9.75 23.89
CA ASN A 101 12.66 -10.64 24.79
C ASN A 101 12.99 -10.44 26.27
N ASP A 102 13.90 -9.52 26.60
CA ASP A 102 14.30 -9.25 27.98
C ASP A 102 13.16 -8.58 28.76
N SER A 103 12.58 -9.32 29.71
CA SER A 103 11.45 -8.85 30.53
C SER A 103 11.85 -7.80 31.56
N SER A 104 13.16 -7.60 31.80
CA SER A 104 13.66 -6.55 32.69
C SER A 104 13.73 -5.18 32.02
N LEU A 105 13.60 -5.12 30.69
CA LEU A 105 13.70 -3.89 29.90
C LEU A 105 12.32 -3.40 29.47
N SER A 106 12.09 -2.09 29.57
CA SER A 106 10.96 -1.45 28.89
C SER A 106 11.12 -1.49 27.37
N GLU A 107 10.04 -1.39 26.60
CA GLU A 107 10.08 -1.38 25.13
C GLU A 107 11.06 -0.34 24.55
N ARG A 108 11.13 0.84 25.16
CA ARG A 108 12.10 1.88 24.75
C ARG A 108 13.54 1.46 25.03
N GLN A 109 13.80 0.78 26.14
CA GLN A 109 15.13 0.25 26.46
C GLN A 109 15.49 -0.90 25.54
N LYS A 110 14.57 -1.83 25.25
CA LYS A 110 14.78 -2.92 24.28
C LYS A 110 15.23 -2.38 22.93
N ALA A 111 14.48 -1.42 22.37
CA ALA A 111 14.84 -0.78 21.10
C ALA A 111 16.19 -0.07 21.15
N LYS A 112 16.52 0.60 22.27
CA LYS A 112 17.81 1.26 22.47
C LYS A 112 18.97 0.25 22.53
N GLU A 113 18.83 -0.83 23.28
CA GLU A 113 19.86 -1.87 23.40
C GLU A 113 20.05 -2.64 22.09
N ALA A 114 18.97 -2.97 21.38
CA ALA A 114 19.02 -3.57 20.05
C ALA A 114 19.82 -2.71 19.05
N ARG A 115 19.61 -1.38 19.07
CA ARG A 115 20.34 -0.44 18.21
C ARG A 115 21.84 -0.34 18.48
N LYS A 116 22.30 -0.71 19.68
CA LYS A 116 23.75 -0.79 19.96
C LYS A 116 24.41 -1.96 19.24
N LEU A 117 23.65 -3.05 19.03
CA LEU A 117 24.12 -4.24 18.34
C LEU A 117 24.09 -4.04 16.82
N ILE A 118 22.95 -3.58 16.30
CA ILE A 118 22.77 -3.29 14.87
C ILE A 118 22.22 -1.86 14.73
N PRO A 119 22.97 -0.90 14.18
CA PRO A 119 22.51 0.47 14.05
C PRO A 119 21.25 0.61 13.19
N ALA A 120 20.39 1.56 13.56
CA ALA A 120 19.24 1.94 12.77
C ALA A 120 19.65 2.46 11.38
N PHE A 121 18.73 2.40 10.41
CA PHE A 121 18.96 2.95 9.08
C PHE A 121 18.64 4.45 9.06
N SER A 122 19.50 5.25 8.43
CA SER A 122 19.25 6.67 8.17
C SER A 122 19.64 7.03 6.75
N SER A 123 18.62 7.30 5.93
CA SER A 123 18.81 7.68 4.53
C SER A 123 19.76 8.89 4.42
N GLY A 124 20.81 8.74 3.60
CA GLY A 124 21.82 9.78 3.36
C GLY A 124 22.88 9.95 4.45
N LYS A 125 22.81 9.18 5.55
CA LYS A 125 23.81 9.20 6.64
C LYS A 125 24.46 7.86 6.90
N ASP A 126 23.94 6.78 6.31
CA ASP A 126 24.51 5.46 6.46
C ASP A 126 25.78 5.30 5.63
N ALA A 127 26.86 4.97 6.33
CA ALA A 127 28.14 4.69 5.74
C ALA A 127 28.37 3.17 5.65
N PRO A 128 29.11 2.67 4.64
CA PRO A 128 29.32 1.23 4.44
C PRO A 128 29.83 0.48 5.67
N GLU A 129 30.63 1.13 6.52
CA GLU A 129 31.18 0.61 7.78
C GLU A 129 30.13 0.27 8.85
N ASN A 130 28.90 0.78 8.71
CA ASN A 130 27.78 0.40 9.58
C ASN A 130 27.23 -0.99 9.27
N ASN A 131 27.62 -1.59 8.14
CA ASN A 131 27.21 -2.93 7.80
C ASN A 131 27.97 -3.97 8.63
N LYS A 132 27.23 -4.70 9.47
CA LYS A 132 27.77 -5.78 10.32
C LYS A 132 27.74 -7.16 9.65
N PHE A 133 27.34 -7.22 8.38
CA PHE A 133 27.12 -8.46 7.64
C PHE A 133 27.91 -8.46 6.33
N GLY A 134 28.36 -9.62 5.89
CA GLY A 134 29.18 -9.84 4.69
C GLY A 134 28.43 -9.72 3.36
N PHE A 135 27.28 -9.06 3.32
CA PHE A 135 26.49 -8.86 2.10
C PHE A 135 25.96 -7.44 1.98
N THR A 136 25.59 -7.04 0.77
CA THR A 136 24.83 -5.82 0.50
C THR A 136 23.70 -6.15 -0.46
N LEU A 137 22.50 -5.62 -0.21
CA LEU A 137 21.35 -5.82 -1.12
C LEU A 137 21.44 -4.85 -2.30
N SER A 138 21.29 -5.38 -3.52
CA SER A 138 21.13 -4.53 -4.70
C SER A 138 19.74 -3.89 -4.73
N GLU A 139 19.59 -2.82 -5.52
CA GLU A 139 18.29 -2.17 -5.72
C GLU A 139 17.28 -3.15 -6.32
N GLU A 140 17.71 -3.98 -7.27
CA GLU A 140 16.90 -5.00 -7.92
C GLU A 140 16.40 -6.04 -6.92
N ARG A 141 17.24 -6.45 -5.95
CA ARG A 141 16.84 -7.41 -4.91
C ARG A 141 15.84 -6.77 -3.94
N MET A 142 16.08 -5.54 -3.49
CA MET A 142 15.13 -4.83 -2.63
C MET A 142 13.79 -4.61 -3.33
N LYS A 143 13.82 -4.31 -4.64
CA LYS A 143 12.62 -4.25 -5.47
C LYS A 143 11.92 -5.60 -5.50
N ALA A 144 12.62 -6.69 -5.80
CA ALA A 144 12.03 -8.03 -5.81
C ALA A 144 11.37 -8.39 -4.47
N GLN A 145 12.04 -8.13 -3.34
CA GLN A 145 11.46 -8.32 -2.00
C GLN A 145 10.15 -7.55 -1.79
N ALA A 146 10.11 -6.28 -2.21
CA ALA A 146 8.89 -5.47 -2.14
C ALA A 146 7.76 -6.09 -2.96
N PHE A 147 8.05 -6.47 -4.20
CA PHE A 147 7.07 -7.00 -5.16
C PHE A 147 6.63 -8.43 -4.84
N ASP A 148 7.41 -9.20 -4.07
CA ASP A 148 6.99 -10.50 -3.54
C ASP A 148 5.85 -10.36 -2.51
N LYS A 149 5.79 -9.23 -1.79
CA LYS A 149 4.77 -8.94 -0.75
C LYS A 149 3.59 -8.15 -1.25
N LEU A 150 3.78 -7.28 -2.25
CA LEU A 150 2.73 -6.41 -2.78
C LEU A 150 1.41 -7.12 -3.17
N PRO A 151 1.39 -8.32 -3.78
CA PRO A 151 0.15 -8.98 -4.18
C PRO A 151 -0.89 -9.11 -3.06
N GLU A 152 -0.47 -9.46 -1.84
CA GLU A 152 -1.37 -9.59 -0.69
C GLU A 152 -2.05 -8.25 -0.34
N TYR A 153 -1.26 -7.17 -0.28
CA TYR A 153 -1.77 -5.84 0.03
C TYR A 153 -2.67 -5.27 -1.08
N ARG A 154 -2.36 -5.59 -2.34
CA ARG A 154 -3.19 -5.23 -3.49
C ARG A 154 -4.57 -5.88 -3.39
N GLU A 155 -4.62 -7.18 -3.16
CA GLU A 155 -5.89 -7.90 -3.04
C GLU A 155 -6.68 -7.42 -1.81
N ALA A 156 -6.03 -7.12 -0.69
CA ALA A 156 -6.68 -6.52 0.46
C ALA A 156 -7.27 -5.12 0.17
N ALA A 157 -6.56 -4.29 -0.60
CA ALA A 157 -7.05 -2.99 -1.04
C ALA A 157 -8.28 -3.14 -1.96
N LEU A 158 -8.17 -3.96 -3.00
CA LEU A 158 -9.25 -4.20 -3.97
C LEU A 158 -10.49 -4.83 -3.31
N LYS A 159 -10.30 -5.77 -2.37
CA LYS A 159 -11.39 -6.33 -1.56
C LYS A 159 -12.15 -5.24 -0.80
N THR A 160 -11.45 -4.23 -0.29
CA THR A 160 -12.07 -3.09 0.41
C THR A 160 -12.94 -2.28 -0.53
N VAL A 161 -12.46 -2.01 -1.75
CA VAL A 161 -13.24 -1.29 -2.77
C VAL A 161 -14.51 -2.06 -3.11
N LYS A 162 -14.38 -3.37 -3.34
CA LYS A 162 -15.53 -4.25 -3.60
C LYS A 162 -16.57 -4.19 -2.48
N GLN A 163 -16.12 -4.32 -1.23
CA GLN A 163 -17.00 -4.24 -0.06
C GLN A 163 -17.71 -2.88 0.03
N GLU A 164 -17.01 -1.78 -0.24
CA GLU A 164 -17.60 -0.44 -0.23
C GLU A 164 -18.60 -0.22 -1.37
N ALA A 165 -18.40 -0.84 -2.54
CA ALA A 165 -19.36 -0.85 -3.64
C ALA A 165 -20.63 -1.63 -3.30
N LEU A 166 -20.49 -2.85 -2.75
CA LEU A 166 -21.62 -3.67 -2.33
C LEU A 166 -22.45 -2.97 -1.25
N LYS A 167 -21.81 -2.29 -0.28
CA LYS A 167 -22.50 -1.47 0.73
C LYS A 167 -23.33 -0.32 0.15
N ARG A 168 -23.01 0.13 -1.06
CA ARG A 168 -23.72 1.19 -1.80
C ARG A 168 -24.81 0.64 -2.73
N GLY A 169 -25.12 -0.64 -2.62
CA GLY A 169 -26.16 -1.30 -3.41
C GLY A 169 -25.74 -1.68 -4.82
N TRP A 170 -24.44 -1.64 -5.13
CA TRP A 170 -23.93 -2.26 -6.36
C TRP A 170 -24.16 -3.77 -6.27
N ASN A 171 -24.45 -4.40 -7.40
CA ASN A 171 -24.44 -5.86 -7.46
C ASN A 171 -23.00 -6.39 -7.61
N GLU A 172 -22.84 -7.70 -7.43
CA GLU A 172 -21.54 -8.39 -7.45
C GLU A 172 -20.80 -8.24 -8.80
N GLN A 173 -21.55 -8.24 -9.90
CA GLN A 173 -20.99 -8.11 -11.25
C GLN A 173 -20.42 -6.71 -11.48
N ASP A 174 -21.18 -5.66 -11.17
CA ASP A 174 -20.75 -4.27 -11.33
C ASP A 174 -19.56 -3.94 -10.41
N ALA A 175 -19.61 -4.41 -9.16
CA ALA A 175 -18.52 -4.21 -8.21
C ALA A 175 -17.23 -4.93 -8.67
N SER A 176 -17.33 -6.15 -9.17
CA SER A 176 -16.18 -6.90 -9.69
C SER A 176 -15.62 -6.28 -10.97
N ALA A 177 -16.48 -5.82 -11.87
CA ALA A 177 -16.05 -5.14 -13.09
C ALA A 177 -15.27 -3.85 -12.77
N TYR A 178 -15.71 -3.08 -11.77
CA TYR A 178 -14.98 -1.89 -11.34
C TYR A 178 -13.63 -2.22 -10.69
N VAL A 179 -13.55 -3.27 -9.87
CA VAL A 179 -12.29 -3.76 -9.30
C VAL A 179 -11.29 -4.14 -10.39
N GLU A 180 -11.72 -4.82 -11.45
CA GLU A 180 -10.84 -5.13 -12.59
C GLU A 180 -10.39 -3.87 -13.35
N GLN A 181 -11.24 -2.85 -13.43
CA GLN A 181 -10.86 -1.53 -13.95
C GLN A 181 -9.87 -0.77 -13.06
N LEU A 182 -9.68 -1.18 -11.80
CA LEU A 182 -8.66 -0.59 -10.93
C LEU A 182 -7.29 -1.26 -11.06
N ARG A 183 -7.20 -2.48 -11.58
CA ARG A 183 -5.90 -3.17 -11.71
C ARG A 183 -4.90 -2.37 -12.56
N ASN A 184 -3.70 -2.21 -12.04
CA ASN A 184 -2.62 -1.35 -12.49
C ASN A 184 -3.03 0.12 -12.68
N SER A 185 -3.92 0.65 -11.83
CA SER A 185 -4.25 2.08 -11.80
C SER A 185 -3.49 2.80 -10.69
N ARG A 186 -3.36 4.12 -10.81
CA ARG A 186 -2.82 4.94 -9.70
C ARG A 186 -3.63 4.84 -8.43
N GLN A 187 -4.96 4.76 -8.56
CA GLN A 187 -5.85 4.61 -7.41
C GLN A 187 -5.57 3.30 -6.67
N GLU A 188 -5.40 2.18 -7.39
CA GLU A 188 -4.96 0.93 -6.77
C GLU A 188 -3.59 1.08 -6.11
N GLY A 189 -2.62 1.70 -6.78
CA GLY A 189 -1.27 1.89 -6.24
C GLY A 189 -1.28 2.64 -4.91
N ALA A 190 -2.04 3.74 -4.83
CA ALA A 190 -2.20 4.51 -3.61
C ALA A 190 -2.84 3.69 -2.48
N LEU A 191 -3.98 3.03 -2.74
CA LEU A 191 -4.66 2.19 -1.74
C LEU A 191 -3.81 0.98 -1.31
N THR A 192 -3.03 0.43 -2.23
CA THR A 192 -2.06 -0.64 -1.95
C THR A 192 -0.97 -0.14 -1.03
N SER A 193 -0.39 1.04 -1.28
CA SER A 193 0.61 1.65 -0.40
C SER A 193 0.06 1.93 1.00
N MET A 194 -1.19 2.39 1.08
CA MET A 194 -1.88 2.54 2.37
C MET A 194 -1.97 1.21 3.10
N ARG A 195 -2.39 0.13 2.40
CA ARG A 195 -2.52 -1.22 2.96
C ARG A 195 -1.19 -1.83 3.38
N TYR A 196 -0.14 -1.67 2.57
CA TYR A 196 1.24 -2.04 2.91
C TYR A 196 1.64 -1.46 4.26
N ASN A 197 1.16 -0.25 4.54
CA ASN A 197 1.42 0.51 5.76
C ASN A 197 0.33 0.37 6.82
N GLY A 198 -0.41 -0.74 6.80
CA GLY A 198 -1.40 -1.08 7.83
C GLY A 198 -2.66 -0.23 7.82
N VAL A 199 -2.90 0.60 6.79
CA VAL A 199 -4.06 1.49 6.71
C VAL A 199 -5.10 0.98 5.74
N ALA A 200 -6.30 0.76 6.27
CA ALA A 200 -7.38 0.12 5.54
C ALA A 200 -8.14 1.00 4.54
N ALA A 201 -8.19 2.30 4.83
CA ALA A 201 -8.80 3.35 4.00
C ALA A 201 -10.25 3.11 3.48
N PRO A 202 -11.19 2.49 4.23
CA PRO A 202 -12.53 2.20 3.69
C PRO A 202 -13.31 3.45 3.27
N LYS A 203 -13.15 4.58 3.99
CA LYS A 203 -13.81 5.84 3.60
C LYS A 203 -13.27 6.42 2.30
N ALA A 204 -11.96 6.29 2.04
CA ALA A 204 -11.36 6.71 0.79
C ALA A 204 -11.81 5.79 -0.37
N SER A 205 -11.84 4.47 -0.15
CA SER A 205 -12.39 3.51 -1.13
C SER A 205 -13.86 3.78 -1.44
N GLY A 206 -14.65 4.12 -0.41
CA GLY A 206 -16.05 4.51 -0.59
C GLY A 206 -16.20 5.78 -1.43
N ALA A 207 -15.44 6.83 -1.12
CA ALA A 207 -15.44 8.06 -1.91
C ALA A 207 -15.02 7.82 -3.37
N MET A 208 -14.09 6.89 -3.61
CA MET A 208 -13.71 6.47 -4.96
C MET A 208 -14.87 5.81 -5.71
N VAL A 209 -15.63 4.92 -5.05
CA VAL A 209 -16.85 4.32 -5.62
C VAL A 209 -17.94 5.36 -5.89
N ASP A 210 -18.02 6.42 -5.07
CA ASP A 210 -18.98 7.51 -5.21
C ASP A 210 -18.59 8.55 -6.28
N GLY A 211 -17.42 8.41 -6.92
CA GLY A 211 -16.91 9.41 -7.87
C GLY A 211 -16.43 10.70 -7.20
N ASP A 212 -16.21 10.66 -5.89
CA ASP A 212 -15.97 11.82 -5.04
C ASP A 212 -14.48 12.03 -4.77
N ARG A 213 -13.79 12.57 -5.79
CA ARG A 213 -12.34 12.80 -5.77
C ARG A 213 -11.87 13.64 -4.57
N ALA A 214 -12.61 14.69 -4.25
CA ALA A 214 -12.27 15.60 -3.15
C ALA A 214 -12.38 14.90 -1.78
N THR A 215 -13.41 14.09 -1.57
CA THR A 215 -13.54 13.29 -0.34
C THR A 215 -12.48 12.21 -0.26
N MET A 216 -12.17 11.51 -1.36
CA MET A 216 -11.09 10.51 -1.38
C MET A 216 -9.76 11.14 -0.91
N ARG A 217 -9.40 12.30 -1.48
CA ARG A 217 -8.21 13.05 -1.08
C ARG A 217 -8.22 13.44 0.40
N LYS A 218 -9.35 13.98 0.90
CA LYS A 218 -9.53 14.36 2.31
C LYS A 218 -9.35 13.17 3.25
N GLU A 219 -9.92 12.02 2.91
CA GLU A 219 -9.83 10.81 3.73
C GLU A 219 -8.41 10.25 3.75
N ILE A 220 -7.69 10.29 2.63
CA ILE A 220 -6.26 9.90 2.61
C ILE A 220 -5.43 10.87 3.46
N LEU A 221 -5.54 12.18 3.25
CA LEU A 221 -4.70 13.17 3.94
C LEU A 221 -4.98 13.26 5.44
N TYR A 222 -6.25 13.40 5.81
CA TYR A 222 -6.65 13.80 7.16
C TYR A 222 -7.38 12.68 7.91
N GLY A 223 -8.11 11.82 7.19
CA GLY A 223 -8.86 10.71 7.79
C GLY A 223 -7.98 9.53 8.18
N SER A 224 -6.85 9.35 7.49
CA SER A 224 -5.96 8.18 7.65
C SER A 224 -4.75 8.43 8.56
N ASN A 225 -4.56 9.67 9.00
CA ASN A 225 -3.49 10.07 9.93
C ASN A 225 -3.97 11.17 10.90
N PRO A 226 -5.01 10.95 11.72
CA PRO A 226 -5.50 12.01 12.60
C PRO A 226 -4.45 12.38 13.67
N PRO A 227 -4.19 13.69 13.90
CA PRO A 227 -3.26 14.17 14.94
C PRO A 227 -3.55 13.63 16.34
N SER A 228 -4.83 13.39 16.63
CA SER A 228 -5.34 12.97 17.93
C SER A 228 -4.86 11.59 18.38
N ASN A 229 -4.30 10.78 17.48
CA ASN A 229 -3.96 9.38 17.77
C ASN A 229 -2.50 9.17 18.21
N GLY A 230 -1.77 10.23 18.57
CA GLY A 230 -0.38 10.13 19.05
C GLY A 230 0.66 9.72 17.99
N ASN A 231 0.22 9.43 16.76
CA ASN A 231 1.05 9.06 15.61
C ASN A 231 1.36 10.26 14.69
N SER A 232 1.51 11.46 15.25
CA SER A 232 1.83 12.69 14.53
C SER A 232 3.27 12.72 14.01
N GLN A 233 3.62 11.77 13.15
CA GLN A 233 4.93 11.68 12.53
C GLN A 233 4.92 12.39 11.18
N VAL A 234 5.84 13.34 11.00
CA VAL A 234 6.05 14.07 9.74
C VAL A 234 6.23 13.12 8.55
N GLY A 235 6.88 11.97 8.76
CA GLY A 235 7.04 10.93 7.73
C GLY A 235 5.70 10.36 7.22
N ILE A 236 4.75 10.09 8.12
CA ILE A 236 3.42 9.60 7.76
C ILE A 236 2.65 10.68 7.00
N ALA A 237 2.69 11.94 7.46
CA ALA A 237 2.01 13.04 6.77
C ALA A 237 2.51 13.23 5.34
N ASN A 238 3.83 13.20 5.15
CA ASN A 238 4.46 13.24 3.83
C ASN A 238 4.04 12.08 2.93
N ARG A 239 3.89 10.88 3.50
CA ARG A 239 3.43 9.69 2.78
C ARG A 239 1.97 9.79 2.36
N ARG A 240 1.07 10.20 3.27
CA ARG A 240 -0.35 10.42 2.95
C ARG A 240 -0.53 11.48 1.88
N ARG A 241 0.34 12.50 1.85
CA ARG A 241 0.35 13.46 0.75
C ARG A 241 0.62 12.81 -0.60
N ASP A 242 1.63 11.95 -0.69
CA ASP A 242 1.97 11.28 -1.94
C ASP A 242 0.89 10.31 -2.39
N GLU A 243 0.35 9.52 -1.48
CA GLU A 243 -0.74 8.60 -1.79
C GLU A 243 -1.98 9.37 -2.27
N ALA A 244 -2.26 10.53 -1.67
CA ALA A 244 -3.35 11.40 -2.11
C ALA A 244 -3.08 11.98 -3.50
N ASP A 245 -1.86 12.46 -3.77
CA ASP A 245 -1.46 12.99 -5.09
C ASP A 245 -1.45 11.89 -6.16
N MET A 246 -1.01 10.67 -5.82
CA MET A 246 -1.07 9.49 -6.67
C MET A 246 -2.52 9.14 -7.01
N ALA A 247 -3.39 9.01 -5.99
CA ALA A 247 -4.78 8.62 -6.17
C ALA A 247 -5.62 9.65 -6.94
N THR A 248 -5.40 10.95 -6.68
CA THR A 248 -6.34 12.01 -7.07
C THR A 248 -5.75 13.06 -8.01
N GLY A 249 -4.44 13.03 -8.24
CA GLY A 249 -3.72 14.05 -9.02
C GLY A 249 -3.69 15.41 -8.32
N ASN A 250 -3.29 16.44 -9.06
CA ASN A 250 -3.20 17.82 -8.55
C ASN A 250 -4.59 18.47 -8.48
N PRO A 251 -5.05 18.94 -7.31
CA PRO A 251 -6.34 19.63 -7.16
C PRO A 251 -6.54 20.84 -8.07
N ALA A 252 -5.48 21.53 -8.48
CA ALA A 252 -5.58 22.68 -9.39
C ALA A 252 -6.07 22.29 -10.81
N ARG A 253 -6.02 21.00 -11.18
CA ARG A 253 -6.48 20.48 -12.49
C ARG A 253 -7.85 19.79 -12.41
N TRP A 254 -8.51 19.84 -11.26
CA TRP A 254 -9.83 19.21 -11.09
C TRP A 254 -10.93 20.07 -11.67
N MET A 255 -12.14 19.49 -11.77
CA MET A 255 -13.31 20.26 -12.19
C MET A 255 -13.63 21.37 -11.17
N PRO A 256 -14.21 22.51 -11.59
CA PRO A 256 -14.50 23.62 -10.68
C PRO A 256 -15.30 23.22 -9.43
N GLU A 257 -16.28 22.32 -9.57
CA GLU A 257 -17.08 21.79 -8.47
C GLU A 257 -16.27 20.96 -7.48
N GLU A 258 -15.36 20.12 -7.97
CA GLU A 258 -14.42 19.35 -7.15
C GLU A 258 -13.45 20.28 -6.42
N GLN A 259 -12.97 21.34 -7.09
CA GLN A 259 -12.10 22.35 -6.48
C GLN A 259 -12.81 23.13 -5.38
N VAL A 260 -14.08 23.52 -5.59
CA VAL A 260 -14.88 24.21 -4.57
C VAL A 260 -15.05 23.30 -3.35
N LYS A 261 -15.39 22.02 -3.58
CA LYS A 261 -15.51 21.05 -2.48
C LYS A 261 -14.19 20.83 -1.74
N TRP A 262 -13.08 20.75 -2.47
CA TRP A 262 -11.74 20.63 -1.89
C TRP A 262 -11.39 21.85 -1.03
N ARG A 263 -11.63 23.07 -1.52
CA ARG A 263 -11.43 24.31 -0.75
C ARG A 263 -12.25 24.32 0.55
N ARG A 264 -13.47 23.77 0.54
CA ARG A 264 -14.28 23.62 1.77
C ARG A 264 -13.64 22.66 2.77
N TYR A 265 -13.09 21.53 2.33
CA TYR A 265 -12.35 20.62 3.23
C TYR A 265 -11.09 21.28 3.80
N GLU A 266 -10.34 21.97 2.96
CA GLU A 266 -9.17 22.74 3.34
C GLU A 266 -9.48 23.82 4.37
N ALA A 267 -10.64 24.46 4.28
CA ALA A 267 -11.08 25.48 5.24
C ALA A 267 -11.54 24.90 6.60
N THR A 268 -11.63 23.58 6.76
CA THR A 268 -12.04 23.00 8.06
C THR A 268 -10.96 23.18 9.12
N PRO A 269 -11.32 23.37 10.41
CA PRO A 269 -10.35 23.47 11.50
C PRO A 269 -9.37 22.29 11.56
N GLN A 270 -9.85 21.07 11.28
CA GLN A 270 -9.02 19.86 11.25
C GLN A 270 -7.92 19.94 10.17
N ALA A 271 -8.26 20.37 8.95
CA ALA A 271 -7.29 20.48 7.86
C ALA A 271 -6.25 21.58 8.14
N GLN A 272 -6.70 22.72 8.67
CA GLN A 272 -5.82 23.83 9.06
C GLN A 272 -4.85 23.42 10.17
N GLU A 273 -5.34 22.74 11.21
CA GLU A 273 -4.50 22.17 12.27
C GLU A 273 -3.45 21.23 11.69
N TYR A 274 -3.88 20.28 10.86
CA TYR A 274 -3.01 19.28 10.27
C TYR A 274 -1.89 19.92 9.44
N ARG A 275 -2.21 20.95 8.65
CA ARG A 275 -1.22 21.69 7.85
C ARG A 275 -0.25 22.48 8.71
N ARG A 276 -0.73 23.12 9.78
CA ARG A 276 0.11 23.83 10.74
C ARG A 276 1.07 22.86 11.45
N GLN A 277 0.62 21.66 11.76
CA GLN A 277 1.45 20.64 12.40
C GLN A 277 2.48 20.02 11.45
N PHE A 278 2.15 19.88 10.16
CA PHE A 278 3.01 19.22 9.16
C PHE A 278 3.31 20.09 7.94
N PRO A 279 3.87 21.31 8.10
CA PRO A 279 4.03 22.25 7.00
C PRO A 279 4.87 21.67 5.85
N ASP A 280 5.88 20.86 6.16
CA ASP A 280 6.75 20.22 5.17
C ASP A 280 6.02 19.27 4.22
N ALA A 281 4.94 18.62 4.69
CA ALA A 281 4.11 17.76 3.85
C ALA A 281 3.30 18.53 2.80
N PHE A 282 3.22 19.86 2.93
CA PHE A 282 2.43 20.72 2.06
C PHE A 282 3.25 21.81 1.39
N LYS A 283 4.58 21.84 1.57
CA LYS A 283 5.48 22.68 0.77
C LYS A 283 5.43 22.24 -0.69
N ASP A 284 5.45 23.21 -1.60
CA ASP A 284 5.57 22.91 -3.03
C ASP A 284 6.86 22.13 -3.27
N ARG A 285 6.73 20.94 -3.85
CA ARG A 285 7.88 20.07 -4.14
C ARG A 285 8.34 20.29 -5.57
N PRO A 286 9.48 20.98 -5.77
CA PRO A 286 10.01 21.20 -7.12
C PRO A 286 10.26 19.85 -7.78
N GLY A 287 9.80 19.70 -9.02
CA GLY A 287 10.13 18.54 -9.86
C GLY A 287 9.32 17.28 -9.63
N THR A 288 8.25 17.27 -8.81
CA THR A 288 7.29 16.15 -8.85
C THR A 288 6.64 16.15 -10.24
N PRO A 289 6.89 15.15 -11.12
CA PRO A 289 6.31 15.15 -12.45
C PRO A 289 4.80 15.15 -12.30
N VAL A 290 4.16 16.27 -12.64
CA VAL A 290 2.71 16.37 -12.56
C VAL A 290 2.19 15.51 -13.68
N PRO A 291 1.53 14.37 -13.40
CA PRO A 291 1.11 13.52 -14.49
C PRO A 291 0.15 14.30 -15.38
N SER A 292 0.40 14.25 -16.69
CA SER A 292 -0.57 14.70 -17.68
C SER A 292 -1.81 13.83 -17.51
N VAL A 293 -2.86 14.40 -16.90
CA VAL A 293 -4.19 13.79 -16.94
C VAL A 293 -4.59 13.82 -18.43
N PRO A 294 -4.98 12.69 -19.03
CA PRO A 294 -5.58 12.72 -20.36
C PRO A 294 -6.71 13.75 -20.36
N ALA A 295 -6.76 14.62 -21.37
CA ALA A 295 -7.85 15.58 -21.48
C ALA A 295 -9.18 14.82 -21.38
N LEU A 296 -10.06 15.28 -20.49
CA LEU A 296 -11.32 14.61 -20.09
C LEU A 296 -12.39 14.56 -21.22
N GLY A 297 -11.96 14.64 -22.49
CA GLY A 297 -12.77 14.51 -23.70
C GLY A 297 -12.72 13.12 -24.33
N GLN A 298 -11.82 12.23 -23.92
CA GLN A 298 -11.93 10.79 -24.22
C GLN A 298 -12.76 10.11 -23.13
N ARG A 299 -14.06 10.40 -23.12
CA ARG A 299 -15.01 9.57 -22.37
C ARG A 299 -14.93 8.16 -22.96
N SER A 300 -14.65 7.19 -22.12
CA SER A 300 -14.80 5.77 -22.43
C SER A 300 -16.30 5.45 -22.53
N ASP A 301 -16.92 5.89 -23.63
CA ASP A 301 -18.32 5.58 -23.98
C ASP A 301 -18.57 4.06 -24.08
N THR A 302 -17.50 3.27 -24.17
CA THR A 302 -17.54 1.81 -24.30
C THR A 302 -18.06 1.04 -23.08
N ILE A 303 -18.09 1.63 -21.87
CA ILE A 303 -18.47 0.86 -20.66
C ILE A 303 -19.94 1.05 -20.29
N VAL A 304 -20.46 2.28 -20.38
CA VAL A 304 -21.90 2.53 -20.21
C VAL A 304 -22.69 1.87 -21.36
N GLU A 305 -22.13 1.79 -22.57
CA GLU A 305 -22.75 1.03 -23.65
C GLU A 305 -22.64 -0.49 -23.47
N ARG A 306 -21.48 -1.04 -23.06
CA ARG A 306 -21.36 -2.50 -22.82
C ARG A 306 -22.26 -3.01 -21.69
N MET A 307 -22.53 -2.20 -20.67
CA MET A 307 -23.50 -2.56 -19.63
C MET A 307 -24.96 -2.48 -20.09
N LYS A 308 -25.26 -1.72 -21.16
CA LYS A 308 -26.60 -1.63 -21.75
C LYS A 308 -26.88 -2.72 -22.78
N THR A 309 -25.87 -3.30 -23.42
CA THR A 309 -26.05 -4.25 -24.55
C THR A 309 -26.07 -5.73 -24.17
N THR A 310 -25.77 -6.11 -22.93
CA THR A 310 -25.97 -7.50 -22.48
C THR A 310 -27.43 -7.72 -22.07
N THR A 311 -28.31 -7.85 -23.07
CA THR A 311 -29.58 -8.55 -22.87
C THR A 311 -29.23 -9.99 -22.47
N PRO A 312 -29.75 -10.54 -21.35
CA PRO A 312 -29.51 -11.93 -21.01
C PRO A 312 -30.12 -12.79 -22.11
N THR A 313 -29.28 -13.42 -22.93
CA THR A 313 -29.70 -14.51 -23.80
C THR A 313 -30.36 -15.54 -22.91
N ALA A 314 -31.65 -15.79 -23.12
CA ALA A 314 -32.38 -16.83 -22.41
C ALA A 314 -31.58 -18.12 -22.54
N LEU A 315 -31.10 -18.65 -21.41
CA LEU A 315 -30.52 -19.99 -21.35
C LEU A 315 -31.60 -20.96 -21.81
N GLU A 316 -31.48 -21.43 -23.06
CA GLU A 316 -32.21 -22.61 -23.52
C GLU A 316 -31.90 -23.73 -22.54
N ARG A 317 -32.95 -24.21 -21.87
CA ARG A 317 -32.82 -25.37 -21.00
C ARG A 317 -32.33 -26.54 -21.87
N PRO A 318 -31.26 -27.24 -21.50
CA PRO A 318 -30.88 -28.45 -22.21
C PRO A 318 -32.08 -29.41 -22.17
N LYS A 319 -32.51 -29.89 -23.35
CA LYS A 319 -33.44 -31.00 -23.44
C LYS A 319 -32.79 -32.18 -22.74
N VAL A 320 -33.34 -32.58 -21.60
CA VAL A 320 -32.96 -33.80 -20.89
C VAL A 320 -33.51 -34.95 -21.72
N ASP A 321 -32.61 -35.69 -22.37
CA ASP A 321 -32.95 -36.93 -23.06
C ASP A 321 -33.13 -38.04 -22.01
N SER A 322 -34.36 -38.55 -21.89
CA SER A 322 -34.77 -39.43 -20.79
C SER A 322 -34.60 -40.92 -21.09
N SER A 323 -33.77 -41.29 -22.06
CA SER A 323 -33.57 -42.70 -22.46
C SER A 323 -32.19 -43.24 -22.06
N ALA A 324 -31.92 -43.40 -20.77
CA ALA A 324 -30.81 -44.25 -20.30
C ALA A 324 -30.88 -44.53 -18.78
N PHE A 325 -31.80 -45.38 -18.33
CA PHE A 325 -31.61 -46.12 -17.08
C PHE A 325 -32.20 -47.54 -17.23
N PRO A 326 -31.37 -48.60 -17.24
CA PRO A 326 -31.86 -49.95 -17.05
C PRO A 326 -32.19 -50.17 -15.56
N ALA A 327 -33.33 -50.80 -15.30
CA ALA A 327 -33.75 -51.18 -13.97
C ALA A 327 -32.82 -52.25 -13.37
N ALA A 328 -32.55 -52.12 -12.07
CA ALA A 328 -31.99 -53.15 -11.20
C ALA A 328 -32.91 -53.33 -10.00
#